data_AF-A0A2V7IXS2-F1
#
_entry.id   AF-A0A2V7IXS2-F1
#
_cell.length_a   1.000
_cell.length_b   1.000
_cell.length_c   1.000
_cell.angle_alpha   90.00
_cell.angle_beta   90.00
_cell.angle_gamma   90.00
#
_symmetry.space_group_name_H-M   'P 1'
#
loop_
_entity.id
_entity.type
_entity.pdbx_description
1 polymer ?
#
loop_
_entity_poly.entity_id
_entity_poly.type
_entity_poly.pdbx_seq_one_letter_code
_entity_poly.pdbx_strand_id
1 'polypeptide(L)'
;MATRGVAWLITWEGTRPTERLAAILHYGTSDKCIPAIVELLYALHAASVEELAACARKPTNNPYRVTQAGSGFTCGHNPHLYARKVDKLTVATDAAGVQTISWIERPVYQLVKQKDGSPRTKKATPARADWIQRKATTRLWRVGV
;
A
#
# COMPACT_ATOMS: atom_id res chain seq x y z
N MET A 1 6.95 15.39 -15.62
CA MET A 1 5.92 14.47 -15.08
C MET A 1 6.44 13.06 -15.25
N ALA A 2 6.73 12.34 -14.16
CA ALA A 2 7.27 10.99 -14.23
C ALA A 2 6.12 9.99 -14.10
N THR A 3 5.94 9.12 -15.10
CA THR A 3 4.98 8.02 -15.02
C THR A 3 5.78 6.74 -14.82
N ARG A 4 5.55 6.07 -13.69
CA ARG A 4 5.93 4.66 -13.55
C ARG A 4 4.69 3.83 -13.87
N GLY A 5 4.90 2.71 -14.55
CA GLY A 5 3.85 1.71 -14.79
C GLY A 5 3.45 1.04 -13.48
N VAL A 6 3.45 -0.28 -13.47
CA VAL A 6 3.12 -1.06 -12.28
C VAL A 6 4.09 -0.79 -11.12
N ALA A 7 3.57 -0.70 -9.89
CA ALA A 7 4.37 -0.56 -8.67
C ALA A 7 3.64 -1.10 -7.44
N TRP A 8 4.38 -1.32 -6.37
CA TRP A 8 3.82 -1.45 -5.02
C TRP A 8 3.84 -0.08 -4.35
N LEU A 9 2.68 0.36 -3.89
CA LEU A 9 2.50 1.63 -3.19
C LEU A 9 2.15 1.35 -1.74
N ILE A 10 2.91 1.92 -0.80
CA ILE A 10 2.69 1.80 0.64
C ILE A 10 2.42 3.19 1.20
N THR A 11 1.29 3.34 1.89
CA THR A 11 0.82 4.62 2.41
C THR A 11 0.31 4.51 3.83
N TRP A 12 0.40 5.61 4.57
CA TRP A 12 -0.32 5.79 5.83
C TRP A 12 -1.78 6.14 5.57
N GLU A 13 -2.69 5.40 6.19
CA GLU A 13 -4.14 5.56 6.13
C GLU A 13 -4.70 5.72 7.56
N GLY A 14 -5.89 6.31 7.68
CA GLY A 14 -6.55 6.55 8.96
C GLY A 14 -6.59 8.03 9.37
N THR A 15 -6.66 8.29 10.68
CA THR A 15 -6.93 9.63 11.20
C THR A 15 -5.67 10.51 11.14
N ARG A 16 -5.72 11.58 10.32
CA ARG A 16 -4.69 12.64 10.19
C ARG A 16 -3.23 12.15 10.03
N PRO A 17 -2.90 11.30 9.05
CA PRO A 17 -1.50 11.06 8.72
C PRO A 17 -0.87 12.35 8.19
N THR A 18 0.18 12.85 8.88
CA THR A 18 0.94 14.05 8.51
C THR A 18 1.63 13.84 7.15
N GLU A 19 2.15 12.64 6.92
CA GLU A 19 2.70 12.16 5.66
C GLU A 19 1.96 10.91 5.23
N ARG A 20 1.43 10.91 3.99
CA ARG A 20 0.64 9.79 3.48
C ARG A 20 1.45 8.74 2.75
N LEU A 21 2.63 9.05 2.25
CA LEU A 21 3.46 8.08 1.53
C LEU A 21 4.48 7.48 2.49
N ALA A 22 4.49 6.15 2.61
CA ALA A 22 5.51 5.44 3.39
C ALA A 22 6.61 4.89 2.47
N ALA A 23 6.24 4.30 1.32
CA ALA A 23 7.22 3.79 0.36
C ALA A 23 6.61 3.55 -1.04
N ILE A 24 7.48 3.58 -2.06
CA ILE A 24 7.20 3.09 -3.42
C ILE A 24 8.20 1.98 -3.71
N LEU A 25 7.70 0.76 -3.94
CA LEU A 25 8.53 -0.41 -4.21
C LEU A 25 8.37 -0.89 -5.66
N HIS A 26 9.35 -1.65 -6.12
CA HIS A 26 9.35 -2.26 -7.44
C HIS A 26 8.18 -3.25 -7.60
N TYR A 27 7.54 -3.30 -8.77
CA TYR A 27 6.39 -4.20 -9.00
C TYR A 27 6.71 -5.69 -8.83
N GLY A 28 7.97 -6.07 -9.09
CA GLY A 28 8.46 -7.43 -8.97
C GLY A 28 8.74 -7.86 -7.52
N THR A 29 8.62 -6.95 -6.55
CA THR A 29 8.72 -7.33 -5.14
C THR A 29 7.62 -8.34 -4.83
N SER A 30 8.03 -9.51 -4.35
CA SER A 30 7.11 -10.63 -4.19
C SER A 30 6.07 -10.34 -3.10
N ASP A 31 4.86 -10.85 -3.29
CA ASP A 31 3.76 -10.74 -2.33
C ASP A 31 4.12 -11.40 -0.99
N LYS A 32 5.12 -12.30 -0.96
CA LYS A 32 5.67 -12.89 0.28
C LYS A 32 6.61 -11.93 1.02
N CYS A 33 7.30 -11.04 0.30
CA CYS A 33 8.22 -10.06 0.88
C CYS A 33 7.49 -8.82 1.42
N ILE A 34 6.37 -8.42 0.80
CA ILE A 34 5.62 -7.22 1.19
C ILE A 34 5.19 -7.24 2.65
N PRO A 35 4.63 -8.33 3.21
CA PRO A 35 4.38 -8.46 4.65
C PRO A 35 5.53 -7.98 5.52
N ALA A 36 6.73 -8.54 5.33
CA ALA A 36 7.89 -8.21 6.14
C ALA A 36 8.30 -6.73 6.00
N ILE A 37 8.19 -6.16 4.80
CA ILE A 37 8.52 -4.75 4.56
C ILE A 37 7.52 -3.83 5.26
N VAL A 38 6.22 -4.11 5.15
CA VAL A 38 5.17 -3.29 5.77
C VAL A 38 5.26 -3.37 7.30
N GLU A 39 5.50 -4.56 7.82
CA GLU A 39 5.74 -4.80 9.25
C GLU A 39 6.93 -3.97 9.76
N LEU A 40 8.06 -4.01 9.04
CA LEU A 40 9.26 -3.23 9.38
C LEU A 40 8.98 -1.73 9.34
N LEU A 41 8.34 -1.22 8.27
CA LEU A 41 8.02 0.20 8.14
C LEU A 41 7.11 0.69 9.29
N TYR A 42 6.15 -0.12 9.70
CA TYR A 42 5.29 0.24 10.84
C TYR A 42 6.08 0.21 12.15
N ALA A 43 6.88 -0.82 12.38
CA ALA A 43 7.70 -0.94 13.58
C ALA A 43 8.68 0.23 13.71
N LEU A 44 9.32 0.66 12.62
CA LEU A 44 10.21 1.83 12.63
C LEU A 44 9.52 3.13 13.06
N HIS A 45 8.20 3.22 12.86
CA HIS A 45 7.42 4.39 13.26
C HIS A 45 6.84 4.27 14.67
N ALA A 46 6.42 3.08 15.10
CA ALA A 46 5.62 2.89 16.30
C ALA A 46 6.34 2.16 17.46
N ALA A 47 7.41 1.42 17.18
CA ALA A 47 8.11 0.61 18.16
C ALA A 47 9.23 1.39 18.86
N SER A 48 9.48 1.05 20.12
CA SER A 48 10.69 1.43 20.86
C SER A 48 11.95 0.74 20.29
N VAL A 49 13.13 1.24 20.66
CA VAL A 49 14.41 0.66 20.23
C VAL A 49 14.56 -0.77 20.76
N GLU A 50 14.09 -1.03 21.98
CA GLU A 50 14.07 -2.34 22.61
C GLU A 50 13.18 -3.32 21.85
N GLU A 51 11.99 -2.88 21.43
CA GLU A 51 11.09 -3.68 20.62
C GLU A 51 11.68 -3.96 19.23
N LEU A 52 12.33 -2.97 18.59
CA LEU A 52 13.04 -3.18 17.33
C LEU A 52 14.16 -4.22 17.47
N ALA A 53 14.95 -4.14 18.54
CA ALA A 53 15.99 -5.12 18.84
C ALA A 53 15.40 -6.53 19.09
N ALA A 54 14.29 -6.62 19.82
CA ALA A 54 13.57 -7.87 20.04
C ALA A 54 13.02 -8.47 18.73
N CYS A 55 12.48 -7.63 17.84
CA CYS A 55 12.01 -8.01 16.51
C CYS A 55 13.16 -8.48 15.60
N ALA A 56 14.31 -7.80 15.64
CA ALA A 56 15.49 -8.18 14.88
C ALA A 56 16.03 -9.56 15.29
N ARG A 57 16.02 -9.85 16.60
CA ARG A 57 16.43 -11.16 17.13
C ARG A 57 15.46 -12.27 16.73
N LYS A 58 14.16 -12.01 16.82
CA LYS A 58 13.12 -12.97 16.48
C LYS A 58 11.95 -12.23 15.81
N PRO A 59 11.80 -12.33 14.48
CA PRO A 59 10.72 -11.66 13.76
C PRO A 59 9.33 -12.04 14.27
N THR A 60 9.20 -13.19 14.97
CA THR A 60 7.93 -13.59 15.53
C THR A 60 7.45 -12.69 16.68
N ASN A 61 8.37 -11.93 17.29
CA ASN A 61 8.09 -11.04 18.41
C ASN A 61 7.52 -9.70 17.98
N ASN A 62 7.43 -9.43 16.67
CA ASN A 62 6.81 -8.23 16.16
C ASN A 62 5.31 -8.20 16.56
N PRO A 63 4.87 -7.22 17.38
CA PRO A 63 3.46 -7.10 17.75
C PRO A 63 2.60 -6.57 16.59
N TYR A 64 3.22 -5.95 15.59
CA TYR A 64 2.55 -5.31 14.46
C TYR A 64 2.51 -6.25 13.26
N ARG A 65 1.63 -7.25 13.31
CA ARG A 65 1.50 -8.22 12.22
C ARG A 65 0.70 -7.70 11.05
N VAL A 66 1.16 -8.05 9.86
CA VAL A 66 0.41 -7.74 8.64
C VAL A 66 -0.84 -8.62 8.57
N THR A 67 -1.93 -8.02 8.09
CA THR A 67 -3.15 -8.73 7.72
C THR A 67 -3.39 -8.55 6.23
N GLN A 68 -3.87 -9.59 5.54
CA GLN A 68 -4.27 -9.48 4.14
C GLN A 68 -5.60 -8.71 4.03
N ALA A 69 -5.64 -7.69 3.16
CA ALA A 69 -6.80 -6.84 2.95
C ALA A 69 -7.10 -6.67 1.46
N GLY A 70 -8.07 -7.45 0.95
CA GLY A 70 -8.37 -7.49 -0.48
C GLY A 70 -7.18 -8.01 -1.29
N SER A 71 -6.69 -7.20 -2.24
CA SER A 71 -5.46 -7.47 -3.01
C SER A 71 -4.18 -6.93 -2.38
N GLY A 72 -4.27 -6.32 -1.21
CA GLY A 72 -3.17 -5.67 -0.52
C GLY A 72 -2.94 -6.21 0.88
N PHE A 73 -2.15 -5.46 1.65
CA PHE A 73 -1.73 -5.79 3.00
C PHE A 73 -1.88 -4.58 3.90
N THR A 74 -2.44 -4.76 5.10
CA THR A 74 -2.58 -3.73 6.14
C THR A 74 -1.74 -4.08 7.36
N CYS A 75 -1.09 -3.09 7.99
CA CYS A 75 -0.35 -3.28 9.23
C CYS A 75 -0.60 -2.14 10.21
N GLY A 76 -0.82 -2.48 11.48
CA GLY A 76 -1.11 -1.51 12.53
C GLY A 76 -2.60 -1.27 12.77
N HIS A 77 -2.90 -0.26 13.59
CA HIS A 77 -4.27 0.06 14.01
C HIS A 77 -4.75 1.39 13.40
N ASN A 78 -4.35 2.52 14.00
CA ASN A 78 -4.69 3.85 13.52
C ASN A 78 -3.66 4.89 13.99
N PRO A 79 -2.94 5.58 13.09
CA PRO A 79 -2.89 5.32 11.65
C PRO A 79 -2.30 3.92 11.35
N HIS A 80 -2.61 3.36 10.19
CA HIS A 80 -2.08 2.07 9.73
C HIS A 80 -1.43 2.20 8.36
N LEU A 81 -0.53 1.27 8.03
CA LEU A 81 0.03 1.16 6.69
C LEU A 81 -0.87 0.31 5.80
N TYR A 82 -1.03 0.73 4.56
CA TYR A 82 -1.66 -0.04 3.52
C TYR A 82 -0.75 -0.17 2.30
N ALA A 83 -0.43 -1.41 1.92
CA ALA A 83 0.35 -1.75 0.75
C ALA A 83 -0.54 -2.34 -0.34
N ARG A 84 -0.43 -1.80 -1.55
CA ARG A 84 -1.26 -2.18 -2.70
C ARG A 84 -0.48 -2.16 -4.01
N LYS A 85 -0.86 -3.02 -4.95
CA LYS A 85 -0.39 -2.94 -6.34
C LYS A 85 -1.15 -1.85 -7.09
N VAL A 86 -0.42 -1.00 -7.79
CA VAL A 86 -0.96 0.05 -8.65
C VAL A 86 -0.47 -0.17 -10.08
N ASP A 87 -1.32 0.09 -11.08
CA ASP A 87 -0.98 -0.12 -12.49
C ASP A 87 -0.38 1.12 -13.15
N LYS A 88 -0.71 2.31 -12.63
CA LYS A 88 -0.22 3.59 -13.15
C LYS A 88 0.06 4.52 -11.99
N LEU A 89 1.32 4.74 -11.66
CA LEU A 89 1.74 5.70 -10.64
C LEU A 89 2.33 6.94 -11.33
N THR A 90 1.75 8.10 -11.06
CA THR A 90 2.20 9.36 -11.64
C THR A 90 2.67 10.31 -10.56
N VAL A 91 3.85 10.88 -10.76
CA VAL A 91 4.42 11.92 -9.90
C VAL A 91 4.44 13.24 -10.67
N ALA A 92 3.81 14.25 -10.09
CA ALA A 92 3.82 15.63 -10.56
C ALA A 92 4.56 16.50 -9.55
N THR A 93 5.22 17.56 -10.02
CA THR A 93 5.86 18.56 -9.19
C THR A 93 5.30 19.91 -9.58
N ASP A 94 4.85 20.70 -8.60
CA ASP A 94 4.34 22.05 -8.87
C ASP A 94 5.47 23.10 -8.93
N ALA A 95 5.11 24.33 -9.27
CA ALA A 95 6.06 25.45 -9.35
C ALA A 95 6.72 25.80 -8.01
N ALA A 96 6.13 25.38 -6.89
CA ALA A 96 6.69 25.51 -5.55
C ALA A 96 7.55 24.29 -5.15
N GLY A 97 7.80 23.35 -6.07
CA GLY A 97 8.58 22.14 -5.79
C GLY A 97 7.85 21.07 -4.97
N VAL A 98 6.53 21.23 -4.74
CA VAL A 98 5.73 20.24 -4.01
C VAL A 98 5.44 19.07 -4.93
N GLN A 99 5.76 17.86 -4.46
CA GLN A 99 5.47 16.63 -5.19
C GLN A 99 4.06 16.12 -4.87
N THR A 100 3.32 15.71 -5.89
CA THR A 100 1.99 15.12 -5.76
C THR A 100 2.00 13.79 -6.48
N ILE A 101 1.49 12.75 -5.81
CA ILE A 101 1.32 11.42 -6.41
C ILE A 101 -0.15 11.14 -6.71
N SER A 102 -0.37 10.42 -7.80
CA SER A 102 -1.69 9.90 -8.20
C SER A 102 -1.53 8.50 -8.75
N TRP A 103 -2.49 7.63 -8.50
CA TRP A 103 -2.40 6.25 -8.95
C TRP A 103 -3.74 5.63 -9.35
N ILE A 104 -3.65 4.54 -10.11
CA ILE A 104 -4.76 3.63 -10.40
C ILE A 104 -4.46 2.30 -9.69
N GLU A 105 -5.33 1.90 -8.77
CA GLU A 105 -5.22 0.62 -8.09
C GLU A 105 -5.54 -0.53 -9.04
N ARG A 106 -4.77 -1.62 -8.95
CA ARG A 106 -4.97 -2.79 -9.79
C ARG A 106 -6.26 -3.54 -9.38
N PRO A 107 -7.17 -3.86 -10.32
CA PRO A 107 -8.39 -4.59 -10.00
C PRO A 107 -8.10 -6.00 -9.48
N VAL A 108 -9.01 -6.50 -8.64
CA VAL A 108 -8.95 -7.86 -8.09
C VAL A 108 -9.85 -8.76 -8.91
N TYR A 109 -9.28 -9.77 -9.56
CA TYR A 109 -10.06 -10.74 -10.31
C TYR A 109 -10.47 -11.89 -9.40
N GLN A 110 -11.76 -12.06 -9.19
CA GLN A 110 -12.31 -13.24 -8.53
C GLN A 110 -12.73 -14.27 -9.57
N LEU A 111 -12.34 -15.52 -9.36
CA LEU A 111 -12.88 -16.65 -10.12
C LEU A 111 -14.28 -16.94 -9.58
N VAL A 112 -15.30 -16.66 -10.37
CA VAL A 112 -16.68 -16.97 -10.01
C VAL A 112 -16.95 -18.42 -10.43
N LYS A 113 -17.25 -19.29 -9.45
CA LYS A 113 -17.85 -20.59 -9.74
C LYS A 113 -19.30 -20.34 -10.13
N GLN A 114 -19.64 -20.60 -11.39
CA GLN A 114 -21.02 -20.59 -11.84
C GLN A 114 -21.70 -21.90 -11.37
N LYS A 115 -22.94 -21.80 -10.89
CA LYS A 115 -23.68 -22.93 -10.27
C LYS A 115 -24.19 -23.95 -11.30
N ASP A 116 -24.12 -23.60 -12.58
CA ASP A 116 -24.71 -24.29 -13.73
C ASP A 116 -23.72 -25.20 -14.47
N GLY A 117 -22.52 -25.41 -13.94
CA GLY A 117 -21.48 -26.23 -14.59
C GLY A 117 -20.73 -25.52 -15.73
N SER A 118 -21.05 -24.24 -15.99
CA SER A 118 -20.38 -23.40 -16.97
C SER A 118 -18.89 -23.15 -16.61
N PRO A 119 -18.02 -22.87 -17.60
CA PRO A 119 -16.62 -22.54 -17.36
C PRO A 119 -16.46 -21.38 -16.38
N ARG A 120 -15.44 -21.45 -15.50
CA ARG A 120 -15.14 -20.37 -14.55
C ARG A 120 -14.90 -19.06 -15.30
N THR A 121 -15.67 -18.03 -14.98
CA THR A 121 -15.47 -16.68 -15.52
C THR A 121 -14.65 -15.84 -14.56
N LYS A 122 -13.73 -15.02 -15.11
CA LYS A 122 -12.99 -14.03 -14.32
C LYS A 122 -13.87 -12.78 -14.20
N LYS A 123 -14.34 -12.47 -12.99
CA LYS A 123 -15.02 -11.20 -12.71
C LYS A 123 -14.02 -10.23 -12.10
N ALA A 124 -13.81 -9.09 -12.76
CA ALA A 124 -13.03 -8.01 -12.19
C ALA A 124 -13.88 -7.32 -11.11
N THR A 125 -13.44 -7.41 -9.87
CA THR A 125 -13.93 -6.56 -8.79
C THR A 125 -12.93 -5.43 -8.63
N PRO A 126 -13.34 -4.16 -8.82
CA PRO A 126 -12.45 -3.04 -8.51
C PRO A 126 -11.98 -3.13 -7.06
N ALA A 127 -10.70 -2.84 -6.80
CA ALA A 127 -10.08 -3.03 -5.48
C ALA A 127 -10.79 -2.27 -4.34
N ARG A 128 -11.57 -1.24 -4.70
CA ARG A 128 -12.60 -0.57 -3.88
C ARG A 128 -13.63 0.08 -4.80
N ALA A 129 -14.90 -0.29 -4.69
CA ALA A 129 -15.98 0.23 -5.56
C ALA A 129 -16.27 1.73 -5.32
N ASP A 130 -15.95 2.22 -4.13
CA ASP A 130 -16.19 3.56 -3.60
C ASP A 130 -15.14 4.61 -4.03
N TRP A 131 -14.06 4.21 -4.70
CA TRP A 131 -12.93 5.11 -5.04
C TRP A 131 -12.64 5.26 -6.53
N ILE A 132 -13.34 4.54 -7.41
CA ILE A 132 -13.10 4.52 -8.87
C ILE A 132 -13.29 5.90 -9.52
N GLN A 133 -14.02 6.83 -8.87
CA GLN A 133 -14.19 8.19 -9.38
C GLN A 133 -13.25 9.24 -8.77
N ARG A 134 -12.43 8.91 -7.77
CA ARG A 134 -11.46 9.85 -7.23
C ARG A 134 -10.10 9.51 -7.82
N LYS A 135 -9.61 10.36 -8.73
CA LYS A 135 -8.15 10.59 -8.86
C LYS A 135 -7.64 10.84 -7.44
N ALA A 136 -7.14 9.80 -6.76
CA ALA A 136 -6.64 9.91 -5.39
C ALA A 136 -5.37 10.76 -5.46
N THR A 137 -5.57 12.07 -5.42
CA THR A 137 -4.52 13.08 -5.50
C THR A 137 -4.05 13.26 -4.07
N THR A 138 -2.96 12.59 -3.74
CA THR A 138 -2.33 12.79 -2.44
C THR A 138 -1.25 13.84 -2.61
N ARG A 139 -1.51 15.04 -2.08
CA ARG A 139 -0.47 16.06 -1.90
C ARG A 139 0.54 15.51 -0.89
N LEU A 140 1.80 15.42 -1.27
CA LEU A 140 2.89 15.20 -0.32
C LEU A 140 3.34 16.58 0.16
N TRP A 141 3.39 16.79 1.46
CA TRP A 141 4.06 17.97 1.99
C TRP A 141 5.58 17.81 1.83
N ARG A 142 6.26 18.93 1.62
CA ARG A 142 7.69 19.02 1.28
C ARG A 142 8.56 18.22 2.24
N VAL A 143 9.56 17.56 1.66
CA VAL A 143 10.82 17.27 2.34
C VAL A 143 11.41 18.62 2.76
N GLY A 144 11.63 18.78 4.06
CA GLY A 144 12.32 19.95 4.63
C GLY A 144 13.71 20.13 4.01
N VAL A 145 14.12 21.40 3.97
CA VAL A 145 15.38 21.95 3.45
C VAL A 145 16.60 21.12 3.84
#